data_AF-A0A950Z993-F1
#
_entry.id   AF-A0A950Z993-F1
#
_cell.length_a   1.000
_cell.length_b   1.000
_cell.length_c   1.000
_cell.angle_alpha   90.00
_cell.angle_beta   90.00
_cell.angle_gamma   90.00
#
_symmetry.space_group_name_H-M   'P 1'
#
loop_
_entity.id
_entity.type
_entity.pdbx_description
1 polymer ?
#
loop_
_entity_poly.entity_id
_entity_poly.type
_entity_poly.pdbx_seq_one_letter_code
_entity_poly.pdbx_strand_id
1 'polypeptide(L)'
;MFDPFVLAAYAFLAIVRWLGLPPLLRLATHRGRDWFFDVELRDDLAVRDRFVCDYRRAMFATSIAFELAALADLVVFRAWSHILYVQMPLLLGVGVARRIVLRKYVLTARERRVPASGERVAFSLVPRRLVDYTSRTFELCNAAIALASLAVIDRAGRSPMFLVAFLVLYLHAGLLLWKARLVRQRVVLPADRADEYLELVDEAFRAGMRTFDGARSVVTFFLLMLAVRATYWDAWRERTQTITAIAIPVLMVAWLVVMTTRGRRVTATLLARAREFRPPAIPRFTPDPARLGLAGFVYWNADDPAVVVDGGPLRLSINVANRYTYVYLAYWIVLALQVRALAGAL
;
A
#
# COMPACT_ATOMS: atom_id res chain seq x y z
N MET A 1 15.81 -24.05 21.23
CA MET A 1 16.54 -24.01 19.95
C MET A 1 15.60 -23.39 18.92
N PHE A 2 16.03 -22.44 18.09
CA PHE A 2 15.14 -21.89 17.05
C PHE A 2 14.81 -22.99 16.05
N ASP A 3 13.56 -23.02 15.60
CA ASP A 3 13.22 -23.77 14.40
C ASP A 3 14.05 -23.17 13.23
N PRO A 4 14.94 -23.97 12.60
CA PRO A 4 15.78 -23.48 11.50
C PRO A 4 14.94 -22.93 10.33
N PHE A 5 13.71 -23.41 10.15
CA PHE A 5 12.79 -22.91 9.12
C PHE A 5 12.31 -21.49 9.43
N VAL A 6 11.97 -21.22 10.69
CA VAL A 6 11.55 -19.89 11.16
C VAL A 6 12.67 -18.88 10.96
N LEU A 7 13.91 -19.27 11.29
CA LEU A 7 15.09 -18.42 11.09
C LEU A 7 15.39 -18.19 9.60
N ALA A 8 15.32 -19.23 8.77
CA ALA A 8 15.54 -19.12 7.32
C ALA A 8 14.48 -18.25 6.64
N ALA A 9 13.20 -18.41 7.00
CA ALA A 9 12.10 -17.60 6.48
C ALA A 9 12.27 -16.12 6.85
N TYR A 10 12.64 -15.84 8.10
CA TYR A 10 12.93 -14.48 8.55
C TYR A 10 14.13 -13.88 7.81
N ALA A 11 15.25 -14.61 7.73
CA ALA A 11 16.45 -14.15 7.03
C ALA A 11 16.16 -13.85 5.56
N PHE A 12 15.37 -14.70 4.90
CA PHE A 12 14.91 -14.46 3.54
C PHE A 12 14.08 -13.17 3.44
N LEU A 13 13.09 -12.96 4.32
CA LEU A 13 12.28 -11.75 4.32
C LEU A 13 13.12 -10.50 4.59
N ALA A 14 14.09 -10.58 5.49
CA ALA A 14 15.05 -9.51 5.72
C ALA A 14 15.86 -9.20 4.45
N ILE A 15 16.40 -10.22 3.77
CA ILE A 15 17.12 -10.05 2.49
C ILE A 15 16.23 -9.35 1.45
N VAL A 16 15.00 -9.81 1.24
CA VAL A 16 14.07 -9.18 0.28
C VAL A 16 13.82 -7.71 0.63
N ARG A 17 13.63 -7.39 1.90
CA ARG A 17 13.42 -6.02 2.38
C ARG A 17 14.64 -5.14 2.14
N TRP A 18 15.84 -5.65 2.45
CA TRP A 18 17.11 -4.97 2.21
C TRP A 18 17.37 -4.75 0.71
N LEU A 19 17.11 -5.75 -0.14
CA LEU A 19 17.22 -5.61 -1.60
C LEU A 19 16.18 -4.65 -2.20
N GLY A 20 15.07 -4.42 -1.51
CA GLY A 20 14.04 -3.43 -1.87
C GLY A 20 14.39 -1.99 -1.48
N LEU A 21 15.36 -1.78 -0.59
CA LEU A 21 15.68 -0.46 -0.05
C LEU A 21 16.45 0.45 -1.03
N PRO A 22 17.50 0.00 -1.76
CA PRO A 22 18.22 0.85 -2.70
C PRO A 22 17.36 1.60 -3.73
N PRO A 23 16.39 0.97 -4.43
CA PRO A 23 15.54 1.71 -5.36
C PRO A 23 14.66 2.76 -4.66
N LEU A 24 14.21 2.50 -3.42
CA LEU A 24 13.45 3.49 -2.63
C LEU A 24 14.31 4.70 -2.24
N LEU A 25 15.58 4.47 -1.87
CA LEU A 25 16.53 5.54 -1.53
C LEU A 25 16.92 6.41 -2.74
N ARG A 26 16.85 5.83 -3.95
CA ARG A 26 17.11 6.53 -5.22
C ARG A 26 15.87 7.27 -5.76
N LEU A 27 14.68 7.00 -5.23
CA LEU A 27 13.43 7.60 -5.71
C LEU A 27 13.44 9.14 -5.60
N ALA A 28 14.08 9.68 -4.56
CA ALA A 28 14.18 11.12 -4.36
C ALA A 28 14.95 11.85 -5.47
N THR A 29 15.87 11.18 -6.17
CA THR A 29 16.73 11.79 -7.21
C THR A 29 16.46 11.16 -8.58
N HIS A 30 15.31 10.51 -8.77
CA HIS A 30 15.06 9.70 -9.95
C HIS A 30 14.97 10.52 -11.26
N ARG A 31 14.72 11.83 -11.19
CA ARG A 31 14.65 12.72 -12.36
C ARG A 31 15.97 13.36 -12.75
N GLY A 32 16.98 13.29 -11.89
CA GLY A 32 18.27 13.91 -12.14
C GLY A 32 18.82 14.59 -10.89
N ARG A 33 19.97 15.26 -11.06
CA ARG A 33 20.69 15.92 -9.97
C ARG A 33 19.94 17.16 -9.47
N ASP A 34 19.17 17.84 -10.29
CA ASP A 34 18.54 19.11 -9.88
C ASP A 34 17.14 18.95 -9.27
N TRP A 35 16.74 17.69 -9.05
CA TRP A 35 15.37 17.34 -8.66
C TRP A 35 15.32 16.65 -7.30
N PHE A 36 14.28 16.98 -6.54
CA PHE A 36 13.81 16.20 -5.40
C PHE A 36 12.39 15.69 -5.68
N PHE A 37 12.28 14.40 -5.98
CA PHE A 37 11.09 13.77 -6.56
C PHE A 37 10.62 14.50 -7.82
N ASP A 38 9.53 15.25 -7.71
CA ASP A 38 8.88 16.00 -8.76
C ASP A 38 9.09 17.52 -8.65
N VAL A 39 9.93 17.95 -7.70
CA VAL A 39 10.26 19.37 -7.46
C VAL A 39 11.64 19.68 -8.03
N GLU A 40 11.70 20.63 -8.95
CA GLU A 40 12.95 21.19 -9.47
C GLU A 40 13.50 22.20 -8.46
N LEU A 41 14.72 21.99 -7.99
CA LEU A 41 15.42 22.83 -7.00
C LEU A 41 16.77 23.29 -7.58
N ARG A 42 16.77 23.74 -8.84
CA ARG A 42 17.97 24.10 -9.59
C ARG A 42 18.77 25.22 -8.92
N ASP A 43 18.06 26.19 -8.35
CA ASP A 43 18.67 27.39 -7.75
C ASP A 43 19.12 27.17 -6.29
N ASP A 44 18.81 26.02 -5.68
CA ASP A 44 19.12 25.72 -4.27
C ASP A 44 19.53 24.25 -4.06
N LEU A 45 20.67 23.88 -4.66
CA LEU A 45 21.23 22.52 -4.56
C LEU A 45 21.54 22.10 -3.12
N ALA A 46 21.92 23.04 -2.26
CA ALA A 46 22.21 22.76 -0.85
C ALA A 46 20.96 22.31 -0.08
N VAL A 47 19.82 22.97 -0.32
CA VAL A 47 18.53 22.54 0.24
C VAL A 47 18.09 21.21 -0.35
N ARG A 48 18.27 21.00 -1.66
CA ARG A 48 17.99 19.71 -2.29
C ARG A 48 18.77 18.57 -1.64
N ASP A 49 20.08 18.74 -1.44
CA ASP A 49 20.94 17.73 -0.82
C ASP A 49 20.51 17.43 0.62
N ARG A 50 20.09 18.45 1.37
CA ARG A 50 19.51 18.28 2.72
C ARG A 50 18.24 17.44 2.70
N PHE A 51 17.29 17.76 1.82
CA PHE A 51 16.06 16.97 1.65
C PHE A 51 16.35 15.52 1.27
N VAL A 52 17.29 15.28 0.36
CA VAL A 52 17.71 13.92 -0.02
C VAL A 52 18.32 13.18 1.18
N CYS A 53 19.18 13.84 1.95
CA CYS A 53 19.80 13.26 3.15
C CYS A 53 18.74 12.90 4.20
N ASP A 54 17.84 13.82 4.52
CA ASP A 54 16.80 13.66 5.52
C ASP A 54 15.78 12.58 5.12
N TYR A 55 15.39 12.55 3.84
CA TYR A 55 14.57 11.47 3.27
C TYR A 55 15.25 10.11 3.42
N ARG A 56 16.52 9.99 3.01
CA ARG A 56 17.27 8.73 3.08
C ARG A 56 17.45 8.26 4.52
N ARG A 57 17.77 9.17 5.44
CA ARG A 57 17.86 8.89 6.88
C ARG A 57 16.54 8.39 7.42
N ALA A 58 15.42 9.05 7.12
CA ALA A 58 14.10 8.62 7.58
C ALA A 58 13.70 7.24 7.01
N MET A 59 13.97 6.99 5.74
CA MET A 59 13.72 5.68 5.12
C MET A 59 14.59 4.58 5.73
N PHE A 60 15.86 4.88 6.02
CA PHE A 60 16.78 3.93 6.65
C PHE A 60 16.38 3.64 8.10
N ALA A 61 16.10 4.69 8.88
CA ALA A 61 15.69 4.59 10.28
C ALA A 61 14.39 3.78 10.44
N THR A 62 13.37 4.06 9.62
CA THR A 62 12.12 3.27 9.63
C THR A 62 12.33 1.82 9.21
N SER A 63 13.30 1.54 8.34
CA SER A 63 13.66 0.17 7.95
C SER A 63 14.36 -0.56 9.08
N ILE A 64 15.35 0.05 9.72
CA ILE A 64 16.10 -0.56 10.83
C ILE A 64 15.17 -0.81 12.02
N ALA A 65 14.38 0.19 12.42
CA ALA A 65 13.45 0.05 13.54
C ALA A 65 12.49 -1.12 13.33
N PHE A 66 12.04 -1.31 12.10
CA PHE A 66 11.21 -2.46 11.72
C PHE A 66 11.94 -3.79 11.82
N GLU A 67 13.15 -3.91 11.26
CA GLU A 67 13.95 -5.14 11.35
C GLU A 67 14.26 -5.50 12.80
N LEU A 68 14.56 -4.51 13.65
CA LEU A 68 14.81 -4.73 15.07
C LEU A 68 13.55 -5.24 15.79
N ALA A 69 12.39 -4.62 15.51
CA ALA A 69 11.12 -5.06 16.09
C ALA A 69 10.73 -6.47 15.63
N ALA A 70 10.91 -6.78 14.34
CA ALA A 70 10.61 -8.10 13.78
C ALA A 70 11.56 -9.18 14.31
N LEU A 71 12.85 -8.84 14.48
CA LEU A 71 13.82 -9.74 15.10
C LEU A 71 13.48 -9.99 16.57
N ALA A 72 13.14 -8.94 17.33
CA ALA A 72 12.75 -9.08 18.73
C ALA A 72 11.51 -9.97 18.89
N ASP A 73 10.48 -9.76 18.08
CA ASP A 73 9.28 -10.62 18.02
C ASP A 73 9.66 -12.08 17.71
N LEU A 74 10.51 -12.31 16.72
CA LEU A 74 10.99 -13.65 16.39
C LEU A 74 11.72 -14.31 17.57
N VAL A 75 12.58 -13.57 18.26
CA VAL A 75 13.39 -14.08 19.37
C VAL A 75 12.55 -14.46 20.58
N VAL A 76 11.54 -13.64 20.88
CA VAL A 76 10.63 -13.83 22.02
C VAL A 76 9.68 -15.01 21.77
N PHE A 77 9.02 -15.05 20.61
CA PHE A 77 7.93 -16.00 20.39
C PHE A 77 8.31 -17.27 19.65
N ARG A 78 9.40 -17.23 18.85
CA ARG A 78 9.98 -18.40 18.15
C ARG A 78 8.99 -19.21 17.32
N ALA A 79 7.88 -18.61 16.89
CA ALA A 79 6.79 -19.28 16.22
C ALA A 79 6.54 -18.72 14.83
N TRP A 80 6.35 -19.60 13.85
CA TRP A 80 6.06 -19.23 12.45
C TRP A 80 4.78 -18.37 12.34
N SER A 81 3.82 -18.58 13.23
CA SER A 81 2.57 -17.81 13.31
C SER A 81 2.84 -16.32 13.54
N HIS A 82 3.89 -15.95 14.27
CA HIS A 82 4.22 -14.54 14.51
C HIS A 82 4.75 -13.84 13.26
N ILE A 83 5.50 -14.54 12.41
CA ILE A 83 5.93 -13.99 11.11
C ILE A 83 4.69 -13.58 10.27
N LEU A 84 3.65 -14.39 10.29
CA LEU A 84 2.45 -14.15 9.49
C LEU A 84 1.46 -13.19 10.14
N TYR A 85 1.22 -13.31 11.44
CA TYR A 85 0.19 -12.53 12.13
C TYR A 85 0.70 -11.22 12.71
N VAL A 86 2.00 -11.13 13.02
CA VAL A 86 2.60 -9.91 13.57
C VAL A 86 3.40 -9.21 12.48
N GLN A 87 4.39 -9.89 11.87
CA GLN A 87 5.34 -9.19 10.99
C GLN A 87 4.70 -8.71 9.68
N MET A 88 3.73 -9.42 9.11
CA MET A 88 3.03 -8.97 7.89
C MET A 88 2.20 -7.69 8.11
N PRO A 89 1.32 -7.58 9.12
CA PRO A 89 0.68 -6.29 9.45
C PRO A 89 1.66 -5.18 9.74
N LEU A 90 2.76 -5.50 10.42
CA LEU A 90 3.79 -4.54 10.82
C LEU A 90 4.57 -4.04 9.58
N LEU A 91 4.79 -4.91 8.57
CA LEU A 91 5.28 -4.54 7.25
C LEU A 91 4.34 -3.58 6.52
N LEU A 92 3.03 -3.84 6.55
CA LEU A 92 2.03 -2.94 5.98
C LEU A 92 2.08 -1.58 6.70
N GLY A 93 2.14 -1.58 8.04
CA GLY A 93 2.27 -0.38 8.86
C GLY A 93 3.52 0.44 8.50
N VAL A 94 4.66 -0.21 8.29
CA VAL A 94 5.90 0.44 7.82
C VAL A 94 5.73 1.00 6.41
N GLY A 95 5.04 0.30 5.53
CA GLY A 95 4.67 0.82 4.22
C GLY A 95 3.85 2.11 4.30
N VAL A 96 2.88 2.17 5.22
CA VAL A 96 2.09 3.37 5.50
C VAL A 96 2.97 4.48 6.10
N ALA A 97 3.78 4.19 7.12
CA ALA A 97 4.67 5.15 7.75
C ALA A 97 5.65 5.77 6.73
N ARG A 98 6.26 4.95 5.87
CA ARG A 98 7.13 5.42 4.77
C ARG A 98 6.40 6.32 3.79
N ARG A 99 5.12 6.03 3.46
CA ARG A 99 4.30 6.91 2.62
C ARG A 99 4.00 8.26 3.29
N ILE A 100 3.76 8.27 4.60
CA ILE A 100 3.55 9.51 5.37
C ILE A 100 4.84 10.35 5.36
N VAL A 101 5.98 9.72 5.64
CA VAL A 101 7.30 10.36 5.59
C VAL A 101 7.57 10.94 4.20
N LEU A 102 7.36 10.14 3.15
CA LEU A 102 7.50 10.56 1.76
C LEU A 102 6.61 11.79 1.47
N ARG A 103 5.34 11.71 1.83
CA ARG A 103 4.37 12.79 1.60
C ARG A 103 4.80 14.07 2.32
N LYS A 104 5.25 13.99 3.58
CA LYS A 104 5.75 15.14 4.34
C LYS A 104 6.88 15.84 3.57
N TYR A 105 7.91 15.11 3.18
CA TYR A 105 9.06 15.71 2.48
C TYR A 105 8.70 16.28 1.10
N VAL A 106 7.85 15.58 0.33
CA VAL A 106 7.38 16.09 -0.97
C VAL A 106 6.58 17.39 -0.80
N LEU A 107 5.69 17.46 0.20
CA LEU A 107 4.93 18.68 0.47
C LEU A 107 5.84 19.84 0.89
N THR A 108 6.76 19.61 1.82
CA THR A 108 7.73 20.65 2.26
C THR A 108 8.64 21.10 1.12
N ALA A 109 9.04 20.21 0.21
CA ALA A 109 9.81 20.59 -0.97
C ALA A 109 8.96 21.41 -1.95
N ARG A 110 7.69 21.03 -2.18
CA ARG A 110 6.76 21.76 -3.05
C ARG A 110 6.46 23.17 -2.53
N GLU A 111 6.39 23.38 -1.22
CA GLU A 111 6.22 24.71 -0.62
C GLU A 111 7.34 25.67 -1.01
N ARG A 112 8.56 25.16 -1.23
CA ARG A 112 9.72 25.94 -1.67
C ARG A 112 9.76 26.19 -3.17
N ARG A 113 8.94 25.51 -3.97
CA ARG A 113 8.78 25.82 -5.38
C ARG A 113 8.04 27.16 -5.47
N VAL A 114 8.71 28.19 -5.99
CA VAL A 114 8.02 29.40 -6.44
C VAL A 114 7.14 28.95 -7.62
N PRO A 115 5.80 29.04 -7.54
CA PRO A 115 4.97 28.74 -8.70
C PRO A 115 5.39 29.71 -9.80
N ALA A 116 5.76 29.20 -10.98
CA ALA A 116 5.87 30.06 -12.14
C ALA A 116 4.49 30.69 -12.35
N SER A 117 4.39 32.00 -12.19
CA SER A 117 3.13 32.72 -12.35
C SER A 117 2.55 32.39 -13.73
N GLY A 118 1.39 31.72 -13.78
CA GLY A 118 0.67 31.44 -15.03
C GLY A 118 0.62 29.99 -15.52
N GLU A 119 1.15 28.99 -14.78
CA GLU A 119 0.91 27.58 -15.14
C GLU A 119 -0.60 27.27 -15.07
N ARG A 120 -1.22 27.10 -16.25
CA ARG A 120 -2.61 26.66 -16.37
C ARG A 120 -2.67 25.16 -16.07
N VAL A 121 -3.64 24.75 -15.29
CA VAL A 121 -3.82 23.36 -14.87
C VAL A 121 -5.21 22.90 -15.28
N ALA A 122 -5.31 21.71 -15.86
CA ALA A 122 -6.58 21.07 -16.19
C ALA A 122 -6.86 19.93 -15.21
N PHE A 123 -8.13 19.68 -14.93
CA PHE A 123 -8.55 18.49 -14.18
C PHE A 123 -9.26 17.53 -15.13
N SER A 124 -8.92 16.25 -15.04
CA SER A 124 -9.69 15.23 -15.73
C SER A 124 -11.13 15.21 -15.17
N LEU A 125 -12.11 15.49 -16.03
CA LEU A 125 -13.53 15.45 -15.70
C LEU A 125 -14.10 14.03 -15.82
N VAL A 126 -13.42 13.14 -16.56
CA VAL A 126 -13.89 11.77 -16.78
C VAL A 126 -13.65 10.95 -15.51
N PRO A 127 -14.71 10.47 -14.84
CA PRO A 127 -14.54 9.66 -13.66
C PRO A 127 -14.02 8.27 -14.07
N ARG A 128 -12.81 7.96 -13.64
CA ARG A 128 -12.25 6.61 -13.70
C ARG A 128 -13.18 5.61 -12.98
N ARG A 129 -13.45 4.47 -13.60
CA ARG A 129 -14.32 3.43 -13.03
C ARG A 129 -13.50 2.22 -12.63
N LEU A 130 -13.85 1.58 -11.51
CA LEU A 130 -13.09 0.43 -10.99
C LEU A 130 -13.02 -0.73 -11.99
N VAL A 131 -14.07 -0.89 -12.81
CA VAL A 131 -14.16 -1.93 -13.85
C VAL A 131 -13.08 -1.78 -14.93
N ASP A 132 -12.57 -0.57 -15.17
CA ASP A 132 -11.55 -0.30 -16.19
C ASP A 132 -10.14 -0.72 -15.71
N TYR A 133 -9.97 -0.89 -14.39
CA TYR A 133 -8.69 -1.21 -13.75
C TYR A 133 -8.68 -2.59 -13.07
N THR A 134 -9.71 -3.39 -13.34
CA THR A 134 -9.91 -4.68 -12.68
C THR A 134 -10.37 -5.71 -13.70
N SER A 135 -9.71 -6.86 -13.76
CA SER A 135 -10.17 -7.97 -14.60
C SER A 135 -11.37 -8.66 -13.95
N ARG A 136 -12.48 -8.81 -14.68
CA ARG A 136 -13.66 -9.55 -14.20
C ARG A 136 -13.32 -11.01 -13.88
N THR A 137 -12.54 -11.66 -14.75
CA THR A 137 -12.06 -13.02 -14.53
C THR A 137 -11.27 -13.13 -13.23
N PHE A 138 -10.40 -12.15 -12.97
CA PHE A 138 -9.66 -12.08 -11.72
C PHE A 138 -10.58 -12.00 -10.51
N GLU A 139 -11.53 -11.06 -10.47
CA GLU A 139 -12.45 -10.92 -9.34
C GLU A 139 -13.29 -12.16 -9.10
N LEU A 140 -13.78 -12.80 -10.17
CA LEU A 140 -14.57 -14.03 -10.08
C LEU A 140 -13.75 -15.19 -9.50
N CYS A 141 -12.55 -15.45 -10.03
CA CYS A 141 -11.66 -16.47 -9.49
C CYS A 141 -11.32 -16.20 -8.03
N ASN A 142 -10.99 -14.93 -7.71
CA ASN A 142 -10.57 -14.54 -6.38
C ASN A 142 -11.71 -14.69 -5.35
N ALA A 143 -12.93 -14.28 -5.73
CA ALA A 143 -14.13 -14.47 -4.90
C ALA A 143 -14.48 -15.94 -4.74
N ALA A 144 -14.45 -16.73 -5.82
CA ALA A 144 -14.76 -18.17 -5.77
C ALA A 144 -13.81 -18.92 -4.84
N ILE A 145 -12.49 -18.67 -4.95
CA ILE A 145 -11.48 -19.30 -4.07
C ILE A 145 -11.70 -18.86 -2.62
N ALA A 146 -11.96 -17.58 -2.37
CA ALA A 146 -12.19 -17.08 -1.02
C ALA A 146 -13.43 -17.73 -0.38
N LEU A 147 -14.55 -17.80 -1.11
CA LEU A 147 -15.79 -18.42 -0.62
C LEU A 147 -15.64 -19.92 -0.39
N ALA A 148 -14.99 -20.64 -1.32
CA ALA A 148 -14.70 -22.07 -1.16
C ALA A 148 -13.82 -22.32 0.08
N SER A 149 -12.80 -21.50 0.28
CA SER A 149 -11.92 -21.59 1.45
C SER A 149 -12.68 -21.37 2.75
N LEU A 150 -13.56 -20.37 2.81
CA LEU A 150 -14.41 -20.12 3.99
C LEU A 150 -15.35 -21.29 4.28
N ALA A 151 -15.99 -21.84 3.25
CA ALA A 151 -16.88 -22.99 3.42
C ALA A 151 -16.14 -24.22 3.97
N VAL A 152 -14.90 -24.45 3.53
CA VAL A 152 -14.06 -25.52 4.05
C VAL A 152 -13.66 -25.27 5.51
N ILE A 153 -13.25 -24.04 5.85
CA ILE A 153 -12.88 -23.67 7.22
C ILE A 153 -14.07 -23.80 8.17
N ASP A 154 -15.27 -23.39 7.74
CA ASP A 154 -16.50 -23.51 8.52
C ASP A 154 -16.88 -24.99 8.76
N ARG A 155 -16.80 -25.83 7.73
CA ARG A 155 -17.06 -27.28 7.83
C ARG A 155 -16.07 -28.02 8.73
N ALA A 156 -14.82 -27.57 8.79
CA ALA A 156 -13.81 -28.13 9.70
C ALA A 156 -14.11 -27.84 11.19
N GLY A 157 -15.20 -27.12 11.49
CA GLY A 157 -15.63 -26.76 12.84
C GLY A 157 -15.17 -25.37 13.24
N ARG A 158 -15.84 -24.79 14.25
CA ARG A 158 -15.57 -23.44 14.79
C ARG A 158 -14.26 -23.38 15.58
N SER A 159 -13.15 -23.62 14.91
CA SER A 159 -11.82 -23.40 15.45
C SER A 159 -11.49 -21.89 15.42
N PRO A 160 -10.55 -21.41 16.25
CA PRO A 160 -10.04 -20.03 16.17
C PRO A 160 -9.55 -19.62 14.76
N MET A 161 -9.35 -20.59 13.84
CA MET A 161 -9.04 -20.31 12.44
C MET A 161 -10.17 -19.58 11.72
N PHE A 162 -11.44 -19.72 12.14
CA PHE A 162 -12.55 -18.97 11.52
C PHE A 162 -12.44 -17.46 11.76
N LEU A 163 -12.02 -17.05 12.98
CA LEU A 163 -11.77 -15.64 13.28
C LEU A 163 -10.62 -15.08 12.42
N VAL A 164 -9.56 -15.87 12.25
CA VAL A 164 -8.42 -15.50 11.38
C VAL A 164 -8.88 -15.40 9.92
N ALA A 165 -9.65 -16.37 9.44
CA ALA A 165 -10.19 -16.39 8.08
C ALA A 165 -11.07 -15.16 7.80
N PHE A 166 -11.90 -14.79 8.77
CA PHE A 166 -12.74 -13.60 8.68
C PHE A 166 -11.92 -12.31 8.68
N LEU A 167 -10.87 -12.20 9.50
CA LEU A 167 -9.93 -11.08 9.48
C LEU A 167 -9.21 -10.95 8.12
N VAL A 168 -8.78 -12.08 7.55
CA VAL A 168 -8.14 -12.14 6.23
C VAL A 168 -9.11 -11.68 5.13
N LEU A 169 -10.35 -12.15 5.14
CA LEU A 169 -11.40 -11.70 4.22
C LEU A 169 -11.68 -10.19 4.39
N TYR A 170 -11.70 -9.74 5.63
CA TYR A 170 -11.92 -8.34 5.94
C TYR A 170 -10.78 -7.44 5.39
N LEU A 171 -9.52 -7.86 5.53
CA LEU A 171 -8.38 -7.21 4.88
C LEU A 171 -8.51 -7.19 3.35
N HIS A 172 -9.01 -8.29 2.75
CA HIS A 172 -9.28 -8.37 1.32
C HIS A 172 -10.28 -7.31 0.85
N ALA A 173 -11.39 -7.18 1.56
CA ALA A 173 -12.41 -6.16 1.32
C ALA A 173 -11.83 -4.76 1.51
N GLY A 174 -10.99 -4.55 2.53
CA GLY A 174 -10.28 -3.30 2.76
C GLY A 174 -9.38 -2.89 1.59
N LEU A 175 -8.63 -3.84 1.02
CA LEU A 175 -7.80 -3.60 -0.16
C LEU A 175 -8.64 -3.24 -1.40
N LEU A 176 -9.81 -3.87 -1.58
CA LEU A 176 -10.74 -3.52 -2.65
C LEU A 176 -11.31 -2.10 -2.46
N LEU A 177 -11.72 -1.75 -1.24
CA LEU A 177 -12.21 -0.40 -0.91
C LEU A 177 -11.11 0.65 -1.11
N TRP A 178 -9.86 0.33 -0.75
CA TRP A 178 -8.71 1.18 -1.02
C TRP A 178 -8.52 1.36 -2.53
N LYS A 179 -8.53 0.27 -3.30
CA LYS A 179 -8.42 0.28 -4.75
C LYS A 179 -9.51 1.16 -5.38
N ALA A 180 -10.77 0.95 -5.00
CA ALA A 180 -11.92 1.73 -5.46
C ALA A 180 -11.78 3.23 -5.18
N ARG A 181 -11.23 3.58 -4.01
CA ARG A 181 -10.90 4.97 -3.67
C ARG A 181 -9.83 5.54 -4.59
N LEU A 182 -8.71 4.84 -4.78
CA LEU A 182 -7.61 5.35 -5.59
C LEU A 182 -8.07 5.59 -7.02
N VAL A 183 -8.92 4.71 -7.56
CA VAL A 183 -9.47 4.84 -8.91
C VAL A 183 -10.23 6.16 -9.04
N ARG A 184 -11.03 6.54 -8.04
CA ARG A 184 -11.82 7.78 -8.07
C ARG A 184 -11.01 9.07 -7.89
N GLN A 185 -9.73 8.96 -7.58
CA GLN A 185 -8.89 10.15 -7.40
C GLN A 185 -8.73 10.86 -8.74
N ARG A 186 -9.12 12.14 -8.77
CA ARG A 186 -8.95 12.98 -9.96
C ARG A 186 -7.46 13.21 -10.23
N VAL A 187 -7.10 13.22 -11.50
CA VAL A 187 -5.75 13.53 -11.95
C VAL A 187 -5.66 14.97 -12.37
N VAL A 188 -4.58 15.59 -11.93
CA VAL A 188 -4.17 16.92 -12.34
C VAL A 188 -3.35 16.78 -13.62
N LEU A 189 -3.74 17.48 -14.67
CA LEU A 189 -3.12 17.44 -15.98
C LEU A 189 -2.41 18.77 -16.27
N PRO A 190 -1.23 18.74 -16.92
CA PRO A 190 -0.63 19.93 -17.47
C PRO A 190 -1.54 20.52 -18.56
N ALA A 191 -1.52 21.84 -18.74
CA ALA A 191 -2.25 22.47 -19.85
C ALA A 191 -1.71 22.03 -21.21
N ASP A 192 -0.39 21.86 -21.32
CA ASP A 192 0.27 21.41 -22.54
C ASP A 192 0.42 19.88 -22.53
N ARG A 193 0.14 19.22 -23.67
CA ARG A 193 0.21 17.74 -23.82
C ARG A 193 -0.61 16.98 -22.77
N ALA A 194 -1.78 17.51 -22.42
CA ALA A 194 -2.68 16.93 -21.41
C ALA A 194 -3.05 15.48 -21.71
N ASP A 195 -3.33 15.15 -22.97
CA ASP A 195 -3.75 13.81 -23.40
C ASP A 195 -2.62 12.78 -23.24
N GLU A 196 -1.41 13.10 -23.71
CA GLU A 196 -0.25 12.22 -23.57
C GLU A 196 0.13 11.99 -22.10
N TYR A 197 0.03 13.04 -21.28
CA TYR A 197 0.25 12.91 -19.84
C TYR A 197 -0.85 12.08 -19.18
N LEU A 198 -2.12 12.25 -19.59
CA LEU A 198 -3.23 11.46 -19.09
C LEU A 198 -3.04 9.97 -19.42
N GLU A 199 -2.64 9.64 -20.65
CA GLU A 199 -2.31 8.27 -21.06
C GLU A 199 -1.20 7.68 -20.19
N LEU A 200 -0.10 8.43 -19.99
CA LEU A 200 1.00 7.99 -19.14
C LEU A 200 0.56 7.75 -17.69
N VAL A 201 -0.23 8.66 -17.13
CA VAL A 201 -0.75 8.51 -15.75
C VAL A 201 -1.72 7.33 -15.69
N ASP A 202 -2.55 7.10 -16.70
CA ASP A 202 -3.44 5.94 -16.76
C ASP A 202 -2.67 4.62 -16.87
N GLU A 203 -1.60 4.56 -17.67
CA GLU A 203 -0.72 3.39 -17.73
C GLU A 203 -0.06 3.12 -16.36
N ALA A 204 0.48 4.17 -15.74
CA ALA A 204 1.08 4.07 -14.41
C ALA A 204 0.08 3.65 -13.35
N PHE A 205 -1.13 4.19 -13.43
CA PHE A 205 -2.21 3.86 -12.52
C PHE A 205 -2.67 2.41 -12.71
N ARG A 206 -2.83 1.92 -13.95
CA ARG A 206 -3.11 0.50 -14.26
C ARG A 206 -2.04 -0.42 -13.70
N ALA A 207 -0.76 -0.06 -13.85
CA ALA A 207 0.35 -0.84 -13.27
C ALA A 207 0.26 -0.89 -11.73
N GLY A 208 -0.04 0.24 -11.09
CA GLY A 208 -0.30 0.31 -9.65
C GLY A 208 -1.50 -0.55 -9.22
N MET A 209 -2.60 -0.51 -9.96
CA MET A 209 -3.81 -1.30 -9.67
C MET A 209 -3.56 -2.81 -9.77
N ARG A 210 -2.72 -3.27 -10.70
CA ARG A 210 -2.30 -4.69 -10.77
C ARG A 210 -1.52 -5.13 -9.53
N THR A 211 -0.82 -4.20 -8.86
CA THR A 211 -0.13 -4.49 -7.59
C THR A 211 -1.14 -4.70 -6.46
N PHE A 212 -2.23 -3.93 -6.44
CA PHE A 212 -3.36 -4.14 -5.51
C PHE A 212 -4.05 -5.49 -5.76
N ASP A 213 -4.30 -5.85 -7.01
CA ASP A 213 -4.84 -7.16 -7.36
C ASP A 213 -3.93 -8.28 -6.89
N GLY A 214 -2.62 -8.10 -7.09
CA GLY A 214 -1.64 -9.01 -6.54
C GLY A 214 -1.72 -9.18 -5.03
N ALA A 215 -1.72 -8.07 -4.29
CA ALA A 215 -1.85 -8.12 -2.84
C ALA A 215 -3.11 -8.88 -2.40
N ARG A 216 -4.24 -8.68 -3.09
CA ARG A 216 -5.48 -9.41 -2.83
C ARG A 216 -5.38 -10.90 -3.18
N SER A 217 -4.64 -11.28 -4.22
CA SER A 217 -4.36 -12.68 -4.52
C SER A 217 -3.59 -13.36 -3.40
N VAL A 218 -2.62 -12.67 -2.77
CA VAL A 218 -1.87 -13.21 -1.63
C VAL A 218 -2.79 -13.46 -0.44
N VAL A 219 -3.66 -12.50 -0.14
CA VAL A 219 -4.65 -12.62 0.94
C VAL A 219 -5.56 -13.83 0.68
N THR A 220 -5.99 -14.04 -0.56
CA THR A 220 -6.85 -15.18 -0.94
C THR A 220 -6.10 -16.51 -0.91
N PHE A 221 -4.85 -16.52 -1.37
CA PHE A 221 -3.99 -17.69 -1.27
C PHE A 221 -3.75 -18.07 0.19
N PHE A 222 -3.54 -17.09 1.07
CA PHE A 222 -3.42 -17.33 2.51
C PHE A 222 -4.69 -17.96 3.09
N LEU A 223 -5.86 -17.46 2.70
CA LEU A 223 -7.14 -18.04 3.09
C LEU A 223 -7.31 -19.49 2.60
N LEU A 224 -6.88 -19.79 1.37
CA LEU A 224 -6.84 -21.15 0.84
C LEU A 224 -5.92 -22.05 1.64
N MET A 225 -4.74 -21.55 2.05
CA MET A 225 -3.82 -22.32 2.90
C MET A 225 -4.41 -22.59 4.29
N LEU A 226 -5.16 -21.64 4.86
CA LEU A 226 -5.90 -21.87 6.11
C LEU A 226 -6.95 -22.97 5.93
N ALA A 227 -7.67 -23.00 4.80
CA ALA A 227 -8.65 -24.04 4.50
C ALA A 227 -8.02 -25.43 4.36
N VAL A 228 -6.90 -25.53 3.64
CA VAL A 228 -6.13 -26.77 3.53
C VAL A 228 -5.67 -27.24 4.92
N ARG A 229 -5.11 -26.33 5.73
CA ARG A 229 -4.69 -26.64 7.09
C ARG A 229 -5.84 -27.14 7.96
N ALA A 230 -7.01 -26.51 7.87
CA ALA A 230 -8.19 -26.89 8.64
C ALA A 230 -8.69 -28.30 8.28
N THR A 231 -8.55 -28.69 7.02
CA THR A 231 -9.01 -30.01 6.53
C THR A 231 -8.04 -31.14 6.87
N TYR A 232 -6.73 -30.87 6.80
CA TYR A 232 -5.70 -31.92 6.87
C TYR A 232 -4.86 -31.85 8.15
N TRP A 233 -5.36 -31.19 9.20
CA TRP A 233 -4.62 -30.93 10.45
C TRP A 233 -3.98 -32.18 11.07
N ASP A 234 -4.74 -33.28 11.13
CA ASP A 234 -4.28 -34.53 11.75
C ASP A 234 -3.27 -35.28 10.85
N ALA A 235 -3.51 -35.31 9.54
CA ALA A 235 -2.57 -35.88 8.57
C ALA A 235 -1.28 -35.04 8.42
N TRP A 236 -1.33 -33.76 8.79
CA TRP A 236 -0.22 -32.82 8.69
C TRP A 236 0.84 -32.98 9.79
N ARG A 237 0.52 -33.65 10.90
CA ARG A 237 1.34 -33.61 12.11
C ARG A 237 2.69 -34.36 12.00
N GLU A 238 2.85 -35.31 11.06
CA GLU A 238 4.02 -36.22 11.07
C GLU A 238 4.97 -36.19 9.85
N ARG A 239 4.55 -35.83 8.61
CA ARG A 239 5.47 -35.81 7.44
C ARG A 239 5.29 -34.64 6.47
N THR A 240 4.11 -34.07 6.37
CA THR A 240 3.75 -33.02 5.39
C THR A 240 3.94 -31.60 5.91
N GLN A 241 4.18 -31.42 7.22
CA GLN A 241 4.53 -30.13 7.81
C GLN A 241 5.77 -29.53 7.14
N THR A 242 6.83 -30.31 6.92
CA THR A 242 8.07 -29.81 6.29
C THR A 242 7.86 -29.41 4.85
N ILE A 243 7.20 -30.25 4.04
CA ILE A 243 6.94 -29.95 2.62
C ILE A 243 6.07 -28.70 2.49
N THR A 244 5.02 -28.57 3.30
CA THR A 244 4.11 -27.43 3.21
C THR A 244 4.72 -26.15 3.80
N ALA A 245 5.47 -26.27 4.90
CA ALA A 245 6.24 -25.18 5.47
C ALA A 245 7.34 -24.66 4.53
N ILE A 246 7.81 -25.47 3.57
CA ILE A 246 8.74 -25.03 2.53
C ILE A 246 7.99 -24.53 1.30
N ALA A 247 6.99 -25.26 0.82
CA ALA A 247 6.27 -24.96 -0.41
C ALA A 247 5.50 -23.63 -0.33
N ILE A 248 4.89 -23.31 0.82
CA ILE A 248 4.16 -22.05 1.00
C ILE A 248 5.09 -20.84 0.89
N PRO A 249 6.19 -20.73 1.67
CA PRO A 249 7.17 -19.67 1.47
C PRO A 249 7.71 -19.67 0.05
N VAL A 250 8.11 -20.80 -0.52
CA VAL A 250 8.65 -20.85 -1.90
C VAL A 250 7.65 -20.29 -2.92
N LEU A 251 6.37 -20.66 -2.84
CA LEU A 251 5.33 -20.14 -3.73
C LEU A 251 5.09 -18.64 -3.50
N MET A 252 5.04 -18.20 -2.24
CA MET A 252 4.91 -16.77 -1.92
C MET A 252 6.12 -15.98 -2.44
N VAL A 253 7.33 -16.54 -2.35
CA VAL A 253 8.57 -15.95 -2.84
C VAL A 253 8.59 -15.88 -4.36
N ALA A 254 8.31 -16.99 -5.03
CA ALA A 254 8.25 -17.04 -6.48
C ALA A 254 7.22 -16.03 -6.99
N TRP A 255 6.05 -15.97 -6.35
CA TRP A 255 5.02 -14.99 -6.64
C TRP A 255 5.50 -13.54 -6.41
N LEU A 256 6.14 -13.26 -5.28
CA LEU A 256 6.67 -11.93 -4.96
C LEU A 256 7.77 -11.51 -5.94
N VAL A 257 8.65 -12.42 -6.33
CA VAL A 257 9.69 -12.20 -7.34
C VAL A 257 9.06 -11.89 -8.69
N VAL A 258 8.07 -12.66 -9.14
CA VAL A 258 7.35 -12.39 -10.39
C VAL A 258 6.67 -11.02 -10.36
N MET A 259 5.99 -10.68 -9.27
CA MET A 259 5.30 -9.39 -9.15
C MET A 259 6.26 -8.21 -9.06
N THR A 260 7.36 -8.33 -8.31
CA THR A 260 8.36 -7.28 -8.18
C THR A 260 9.18 -7.11 -9.46
N THR A 261 9.53 -8.18 -10.16
CA THR A 261 10.27 -8.10 -11.44
C THR A 261 9.42 -7.52 -12.56
N ARG A 262 8.17 -7.99 -12.71
CA ARG A 262 7.21 -7.40 -13.67
C ARG A 262 6.92 -5.95 -13.33
N GLY A 263 6.68 -5.66 -12.05
CA GLY A 263 6.44 -4.30 -11.55
C GLY A 263 7.63 -3.38 -11.81
N ARG A 264 8.86 -3.82 -11.56
CA ARG A 264 10.08 -3.04 -11.81
C ARG A 264 10.25 -2.69 -13.29
N ARG A 265 10.03 -3.63 -14.21
CA ARG A 265 10.14 -3.37 -15.65
C ARG A 265 9.15 -2.30 -16.09
N VAL A 266 7.87 -2.48 -15.75
CA VAL A 266 6.82 -1.53 -16.09
C VAL A 266 7.08 -0.16 -15.45
N THR A 267 7.45 -0.14 -14.17
CA THR A 267 7.76 1.11 -13.45
C THR A 267 8.97 1.81 -14.05
N ALA A 268 10.02 1.08 -14.45
CA ALA A 268 11.20 1.68 -15.08
C ALA A 268 10.85 2.35 -16.42
N THR A 269 10.05 1.69 -17.26
CA THR A 269 9.58 2.26 -18.53
C THR A 269 8.71 3.50 -18.30
N LEU A 270 7.79 3.43 -17.33
CA LEU A 270 6.94 4.57 -16.98
C LEU A 270 7.74 5.73 -16.39
N LEU A 271 8.73 5.46 -15.54
CA LEU A 271 9.60 6.49 -14.98
C LEU A 271 10.47 7.14 -16.05
N ALA A 272 10.93 6.37 -17.06
CA ALA A 272 11.66 6.92 -18.18
C ALA A 272 10.79 7.91 -18.97
N ARG A 273 9.57 7.52 -19.34
CA ARG A 273 8.59 8.41 -20.01
C ARG A 273 8.20 9.60 -19.13
N ALA A 274 7.99 9.39 -17.83
CA ALA A 274 7.60 10.44 -16.88
C ALA A 274 8.69 11.48 -16.60
N ARG A 275 9.94 11.27 -17.05
CA ARG A 275 10.99 12.29 -17.03
C ARG A 275 10.81 13.33 -18.12
N GLU A 276 10.16 12.98 -19.23
CA GLU A 276 9.90 13.89 -20.35
C GLU A 276 8.80 14.91 -20.01
N PHE A 277 7.97 14.61 -19.01
CA PHE A 277 6.88 15.47 -18.58
C PHE A 277 7.23 16.22 -17.29
N ARG A 278 7.08 17.55 -17.33
CA ARG A 278 7.04 18.37 -16.11
C ARG A 278 5.66 18.24 -15.47
N PRO A 279 5.55 17.76 -14.23
CA PRO A 279 4.27 17.68 -13.55
C PRO A 279 3.81 19.11 -13.27
N PRO A 280 2.53 19.41 -13.53
CA PRO A 280 1.99 20.73 -13.28
C PRO A 280 2.19 21.12 -11.83
N ALA A 281 2.68 22.33 -11.57
CA ALA A 281 2.59 22.90 -10.23
C ALA A 281 1.10 23.09 -9.93
N ILE A 282 0.58 22.43 -8.90
CA ILE A 282 -0.78 22.71 -8.44
C ILE A 282 -0.74 24.11 -7.81
N PRO A 283 -1.49 25.10 -8.33
CA PRO A 283 -1.56 26.41 -7.69
C PRO A 283 -1.97 26.25 -6.22
N ARG A 284 -1.32 26.98 -5.31
CA ARG A 284 -1.57 26.90 -3.86
C ARG A 284 -3.05 27.04 -3.48
N PHE A 285 -3.84 27.72 -4.31
CA PHE A 285 -5.26 28.04 -4.09
C PHE A 285 -6.25 27.07 -4.76
N THR A 286 -5.79 26.08 -5.51
CA THR A 286 -6.68 25.04 -6.07
C THR A 286 -6.87 23.93 -5.05
N PRO A 287 -8.11 23.50 -4.74
CA PRO A 287 -8.34 22.37 -3.86
C PRO A 287 -7.68 21.13 -4.47
N ASP A 288 -6.51 20.77 -3.96
CA ASP A 288 -5.76 19.61 -4.44
C ASP A 288 -6.61 18.36 -4.19
N PRO A 289 -7.05 17.63 -5.24
CA PRO A 289 -7.81 16.41 -5.06
C PRO A 289 -7.02 15.33 -4.31
N ALA A 290 -5.69 15.45 -4.21
CA ALA A 290 -4.85 14.61 -3.37
C ALA A 290 -4.84 15.04 -1.88
N ARG A 291 -5.25 16.28 -1.57
CA ARG A 291 -5.54 16.75 -0.19
C ARG A 291 -6.92 16.28 0.29
N LEU A 292 -7.83 15.86 -0.60
CA LEU A 292 -9.08 15.17 -0.24
C LEU A 292 -8.79 13.76 0.30
N GLY A 293 -8.66 13.66 1.63
CA GLY A 293 -8.50 12.40 2.35
C GLY A 293 -9.72 11.49 2.14
N LEU A 294 -9.45 10.18 2.00
CA LEU A 294 -10.46 9.11 1.97
C LEU A 294 -11.60 9.32 0.95
N ALA A 295 -11.28 9.83 -0.25
CA ALA A 295 -12.26 10.12 -1.30
C ALA A 295 -13.33 11.14 -0.84
N GLY A 296 -12.91 12.13 -0.06
CA GLY A 296 -13.78 13.14 0.53
C GLY A 296 -14.48 12.67 1.81
N PHE A 297 -13.90 11.73 2.55
CA PHE A 297 -14.33 11.34 3.91
C PHE A 297 -13.65 12.18 4.99
N VAL A 298 -12.40 12.60 4.76
CA VAL A 298 -11.69 13.53 5.64
C VAL A 298 -11.34 14.76 4.84
N TYR A 299 -11.80 15.90 5.32
CA TYR A 299 -11.37 17.21 4.85
C TYR A 299 -10.37 17.81 5.82
N TRP A 300 -9.54 18.67 5.26
CA TRP A 300 -8.57 19.48 5.99
C TRP A 300 -9.03 20.94 5.96
N ASN A 301 -10.22 21.20 6.52
CA ASN A 301 -10.76 22.51 6.89
C ASN A 301 -12.13 22.30 7.55
N ALA A 302 -12.35 22.74 8.80
CA ALA A 302 -13.63 22.54 9.51
C ALA A 302 -14.63 23.67 9.28
N ASP A 303 -14.14 24.86 8.91
CA ASP A 303 -14.95 26.08 8.88
C ASP A 303 -15.53 26.36 7.49
N ASP A 304 -15.01 25.71 6.43
CA ASP A 304 -15.56 25.78 5.08
C ASP A 304 -15.28 24.49 4.27
N PRO A 305 -16.25 23.56 4.13
CA PRO A 305 -16.06 22.31 3.38
C PRO A 305 -15.94 22.53 1.86
N ALA A 306 -16.23 23.74 1.36
CA ALA A 306 -16.14 24.10 -0.05
C ALA A 306 -14.83 24.81 -0.42
N VAL A 307 -14.09 25.35 0.55
CA VAL A 307 -12.89 26.18 0.33
C VAL A 307 -11.70 25.68 1.15
N VAL A 308 -10.59 25.36 0.48
CA VAL A 308 -9.33 25.01 1.14
C VAL A 308 -8.59 26.31 1.48
N VAL A 309 -8.49 26.65 2.76
CA VAL A 309 -7.72 27.81 3.24
C VAL A 309 -6.33 27.33 3.68
N ASP A 310 -5.27 27.82 3.05
CA ASP A 310 -3.88 27.47 3.38
C ASP A 310 -3.43 28.27 4.63
N GLY A 311 -2.82 27.59 5.62
CA GLY A 311 -2.22 28.23 6.81
C GLY A 311 -3.05 28.23 8.11
N GLY A 312 -4.28 27.70 8.10
CA GLY A 312 -5.10 27.55 9.31
C GLY A 312 -4.68 26.36 10.19
N PRO A 313 -5.00 26.36 11.50
CA PRO A 313 -4.75 25.20 12.37
C PRO A 313 -5.45 23.96 11.78
N LEU A 314 -4.69 22.87 11.61
CA LEU A 314 -5.13 21.62 11.01
C LEU A 314 -6.37 21.05 11.73
N ARG A 315 -7.59 21.41 11.30
CA ARG A 315 -8.83 20.83 11.80
C ARG A 315 -9.28 19.72 10.85
N LEU A 316 -9.18 18.48 11.30
CA LEU A 316 -9.66 17.29 10.60
C LEU A 316 -11.19 17.24 10.72
N SER A 317 -11.92 17.32 9.61
CA SER A 317 -13.39 17.19 9.59
C SER A 317 -13.82 15.95 8.80
N ILE A 318 -14.84 15.23 9.30
CA ILE A 318 -15.38 14.02 8.67
C ILE A 318 -16.58 14.41 7.82
N ASN A 319 -16.59 13.98 6.56
CA ASN A 319 -17.72 14.22 5.67
C ASN A 319 -18.87 13.24 5.91
N VAL A 320 -19.79 13.56 6.80
CA VAL A 320 -20.98 12.73 7.03
C VAL A 320 -21.95 12.72 5.83
N ALA A 321 -21.92 13.71 4.94
CA ALA A 321 -22.80 13.75 3.77
C ALA A 321 -22.37 12.78 2.65
N ASN A 322 -21.15 12.28 2.68
CA ASN A 322 -20.66 11.31 1.70
C ASN A 322 -21.09 9.90 2.10
N ARG A 323 -21.93 9.24 1.29
CA ARG A 323 -22.38 7.85 1.55
C ARG A 323 -21.24 6.85 1.77
N TYR A 324 -20.06 7.07 1.18
CA TYR A 324 -18.90 6.21 1.39
C TYR A 324 -18.33 6.33 2.81
N THR A 325 -18.60 7.43 3.51
CA THR A 325 -18.21 7.62 4.90
C THR A 325 -18.83 6.56 5.80
N TYR A 326 -20.11 6.25 5.63
CA TYR A 326 -20.77 5.21 6.39
C TYR A 326 -20.18 3.82 6.08
N VAL A 327 -19.80 3.56 4.82
CA VAL A 327 -19.12 2.30 4.44
C VAL A 327 -17.76 2.19 5.13
N TYR A 328 -16.95 3.25 5.15
CA TYR A 328 -15.65 3.25 5.83
C TYR A 328 -15.78 3.17 7.36
N LEU A 329 -16.77 3.87 7.95
CA LEU A 329 -17.02 3.82 9.38
C LEU A 329 -17.48 2.41 9.80
N ALA A 330 -18.44 1.83 9.07
CA ALA A 330 -18.91 0.47 9.32
C ALA A 330 -17.79 -0.55 9.17
N TYR A 331 -16.92 -0.38 8.17
CA TYR A 331 -15.66 -1.14 8.05
C TYR A 331 -14.90 -1.02 9.38
N TRP A 332 -14.40 0.16 9.77
CA TRP A 332 -13.57 0.30 10.98
C TRP A 332 -14.21 -0.23 12.28
N ILE A 333 -15.53 -0.09 12.46
CA ILE A 333 -16.26 -0.67 13.60
C ILE A 333 -16.15 -2.20 13.58
N VAL A 334 -16.38 -2.85 12.44
CA VAL A 334 -16.25 -4.30 12.30
C VAL A 334 -14.82 -4.75 12.58
N LEU A 335 -13.79 -4.01 12.12
CA LEU A 335 -12.40 -4.33 12.48
C LEU A 335 -12.17 -4.28 14.00
N ALA A 336 -12.63 -3.23 14.67
CA ALA A 336 -12.44 -3.09 16.11
C ALA A 336 -13.11 -4.23 16.88
N LEU A 337 -14.32 -4.63 16.46
CA LEU A 337 -15.03 -5.77 17.02
C LEU A 337 -14.29 -7.10 16.78
N GLN A 338 -13.74 -7.30 15.58
CA GLN A 338 -12.95 -8.49 15.25
C GLN A 338 -11.66 -8.57 16.08
N VAL A 339 -10.92 -7.47 16.20
CA VAL A 339 -9.68 -7.40 17.00
C VAL A 339 -10.00 -7.72 18.46
N ARG A 340 -11.08 -7.17 19.00
CA ARG A 340 -11.54 -7.47 20.37
C ARG A 340 -11.92 -8.94 20.53
N ALA A 341 -12.65 -9.51 19.57
CA ALA A 341 -13.05 -10.91 19.61
C ALA A 341 -11.85 -11.86 19.55
N LEU A 342 -10.87 -11.55 18.69
CA LEU A 342 -9.63 -12.31 18.59
C LEU A 342 -8.81 -12.23 19.88
N ALA A 343 -8.70 -11.04 20.48
CA ALA A 343 -7.98 -10.85 21.73
C ALA A 343 -8.62 -11.57 22.93
N GLY A 344 -9.93 -11.86 22.90
CA GLY A 344 -10.59 -12.65 23.93
C GLY A 344 -10.56 -14.17 23.68
N ALA A 345 -10.17 -14.60 22.48
CA ALA A 345 -10.09 -16.01 22.08
C ALA A 345 -8.67 -16.57 22.15
N LEU A 346 -7.66 -15.70 22.17
CA LEU A 346 -6.25 -16.00 22.44
C LEU A 346 -5.98 -15.87 23.95
#